data_AF-A0A2W7II20-F1
#
_entry.id   AF-A0A2W7II20-F1
#
_cell.length_a   1.000
_cell.length_b   1.000
_cell.length_c   1.000
_cell.angle_alpha   90.00
_cell.angle_beta   90.00
_cell.angle_gamma   90.00
#
_symmetry.space_group_name_H-M   'P 1'
#
loop_
_entity.id
_entity.type
_entity.pdbx_description
1 polymer ?
#
loop_
_entity_poly.entity_id
_entity_poly.type
_entity_poly.pdbx_seq_one_letter_code
_entity_poly.pdbx_strand_id
1 'polypeptide(L)' 'MPFGKYKGRLIADLPGHYLNWFAREGFPKGEIGQLLALMQEIDHNGLSALLDPLRSRPRQPFRE' A
#
# COMPACT_ATOMS: atom_id res chain seq x y z
N MET A 1 0.06 7.62 -3.15
CA MET A 1 0.60 7.12 -4.42
C MET A 1 0.72 8.25 -5.41
N PRO A 2 1.94 8.52 -5.93
CA PRO A 2 2.19 9.66 -6.81
C PRO A 2 1.92 9.40 -8.31
N PHE A 3 1.83 8.14 -8.74
CA PHE A 3 1.70 7.75 -10.15
C PHE A 3 0.79 6.52 -10.33
N GLY A 4 0.45 6.22 -11.59
CA GLY A 4 -0.34 5.04 -12.00
C GLY A 4 -1.84 5.14 -11.73
N LYS A 5 -2.55 4.00 -11.85
CA LYS A 5 -4.01 3.87 -11.65
C LYS A 5 -4.47 4.34 -10.27
N TYR A 6 -3.61 4.26 -9.25
CA TYR A 6 -3.93 4.62 -7.86
C TYR A 6 -3.38 5.99 -7.44
N LYS A 7 -3.09 6.88 -8.40
CA LYS A 7 -2.62 8.24 -8.11
C LYS A 7 -3.58 8.95 -7.15
N GLY A 8 -3.02 9.61 -6.12
CA GLY A 8 -3.79 10.32 -5.08
C GLY A 8 -4.31 9.44 -3.94
N ARG A 9 -4.19 8.11 -4.03
CA ARG A 9 -4.60 7.19 -2.95
C ARG A 9 -3.50 7.04 -1.90
N LEU A 10 -3.85 6.82 -0.63
CA LEU A 10 -2.88 6.46 0.41
C LEU A 10 -2.21 5.12 0.10
N ILE A 11 -0.93 4.98 0.42
CA ILE A 11 -0.18 3.73 0.17
C ILE A 11 -0.79 2.57 1.00
N ALA A 12 -1.23 2.86 2.23
CA ALA A 12 -1.91 1.92 3.12
C ALA A 12 -3.29 1.43 2.61
N ASP A 13 -3.86 2.10 1.60
CA ASP A 13 -5.15 1.74 1.01
C ASP A 13 -4.99 1.13 -0.39
N LEU A 14 -3.76 0.82 -0.80
CA LEU A 14 -3.53 0.14 -2.06
C LEU A 14 -4.02 -1.31 -2.01
N PRO A 15 -4.50 -1.84 -3.14
CA PRO A 15 -4.90 -3.24 -3.19
C PRO A 15 -3.69 -4.17 -3.10
N GLY A 16 -3.85 -5.32 -2.42
CA GLY A 16 -2.80 -6.33 -2.28
C GLY A 16 -2.27 -6.82 -3.63
N HIS A 17 -3.11 -6.97 -4.65
CA HIS A 17 -2.65 -7.36 -6.01
C HIS A 17 -1.69 -6.34 -6.63
N TYR A 18 -1.84 -5.05 -6.30
CA TYR A 18 -0.96 -4.00 -6.81
C TYR A 18 0.38 -3.97 -6.06
N LEU A 19 0.37 -4.23 -4.75
CA LEU A 19 1.58 -4.40 -3.95
C LEU A 19 2.35 -5.66 -4.38
N ASN A 20 1.65 -6.75 -4.66
CA ASN A 20 2.25 -8.00 -5.15
C ASN A 20 2.86 -7.84 -6.55
N TRP A 21 2.24 -7.03 -7.41
CA TRP A 21 2.85 -6.66 -8.70
C TRP A 21 4.19 -5.95 -8.51
N PHE A 22 4.27 -4.97 -7.59
CA PHE A 22 5.55 -4.33 -7.26
C PHE A 22 6.57 -5.28 -6.63
N ALA A 23 6.13 -6.26 -5.83
CA ALA A 23 7.04 -7.27 -5.28
C ALA A 23 7.69 -8.13 -6.37
N ARG A 24 7.03 -8.28 -7.53
CA ARG A 24 7.53 -9.03 -8.69
C ARG A 24 8.39 -8.18 -9.63
N GLU A 25 7.93 -6.96 -9.94
CA GLU A 25 8.64 -6.04 -10.84
C GLU A 25 9.80 -5.30 -10.17
N GLY A 26 9.73 -5.14 -8.85
CA GLY A 26 10.67 -4.36 -8.05
C GLY A 26 10.08 -3.02 -7.60
N PHE A 27 10.46 -2.62 -6.39
CA PHE A 27 10.04 -1.34 -5.81
C PHE A 27 10.90 -0.17 -6.34
N PRO A 28 10.31 1.02 -6.54
CA PRO A 28 11.08 2.20 -6.92
C PRO A 28 12.12 2.55 -5.86
N LYS A 29 13.23 3.18 -6.24
CA LYS A 29 14.23 3.61 -5.25
C LYS A 29 13.71 4.77 -4.39
N GLY A 30 14.22 4.85 -3.16
CA GLY A 30 13.87 5.90 -2.20
C GLY A 30 12.70 5.56 -1.29
N GLU A 31 12.22 6.57 -0.56
CA GLU A 31 11.24 6.41 0.52
C GLU A 31 9.93 5.77 0.05
N ILE A 32 9.44 6.15 -1.14
CA ILE A 32 8.20 5.60 -1.68
C ILE A 32 8.28 4.08 -1.88
N GLY A 33 9.41 3.57 -2.38
CA GLY A 33 9.56 2.12 -2.55
C GLY A 33 9.73 1.38 -1.24
N GLN A 34 10.41 1.98 -0.26
CA GLN A 34 10.51 1.42 1.09
C GLN A 34 9.13 1.32 1.75
N LEU A 35 8.31 2.36 1.61
CA LEU A 35 6.92 2.36 2.10
C LEU A 35 6.06 1.31 1.38
N LEU A 36 6.23 1.14 0.07
CA LEU A 36 5.51 0.12 -0.70
C LEU A 36 5.92 -1.30 -0.28
N ALA A 37 7.22 -1.54 -0.08
CA ALA A 37 7.72 -2.82 0.41
C ALA A 37 7.17 -3.13 1.81
N LEU A 38 7.19 -2.14 2.71
CA LEU A 38 6.61 -2.27 4.04
C LEU A 38 5.11 -2.56 3.99
N MET A 39 4.36 -1.86 3.13
CA MET A 39 2.92 -2.13 2.97
C MET A 39 2.67 -3.54 2.42
N GLN A 40 3.52 -4.04 1.52
CA GLN A 40 3.43 -5.41 1.05
C GLN A 40 3.62 -6.40 2.20
N GLU A 41 4.67 -6.22 3.02
CA GLU A 41 4.92 -7.11 4.16
C GLU A 41 3.75 -7.09 5.16
N ILE A 42 3.19 -5.91 5.44
CA ILE A 42 2.02 -5.77 6.32
C ILE A 42 0.80 -6.48 5.74
N ASP A 43 0.55 -6.35 4.43
CA ASP A 43 -0.56 -7.00 3.74
C ASP A 43 -0.40 -8.53 3.73
N HIS A 44 0.80 -9.02 3.38
CA HIS A 44 1.14 -10.45 3.33
C HIS A 44 0.98 -11.15 4.68
N ASN A 45 1.32 -10.47 5.77
CA ASN A 45 1.16 -10.99 7.13
C ASN A 45 -0.23 -10.75 7.73
N GLY A 46 -1.17 -10.14 6.99
CA GLY A 46 -2.51 -9.82 7.49
C GLY A 46 -2.52 -8.74 8.59
N LEU A 47 -1.46 -7.95 8.72
CA LEU A 47 -1.25 -6.97 9.80
C LEU A 47 -1.84 -5.59 9.48
N SER A 48 -2.71 -5.50 8.47
CA SER A 48 -3.36 -4.25 8.05
C SER A 48 -4.06 -3.48 9.18
N ALA A 49 -4.56 -4.18 10.20
CA ALA A 49 -5.23 -3.57 11.35
C ALA A 49 -4.29 -2.73 12.24
N LEU A 50 -2.97 -2.96 12.19
CA LEU A 50 -1.99 -2.15 12.93
C LEU A 50 -1.98 -0.68 12.48
N LEU A 51 -2.47 -0.41 11.26
CA LEU A 51 -2.54 0.93 10.71
C LEU A 51 -3.79 1.69 11.15
N ASP A 52 -4.81 1.01 11.68
CA ASP A 52 -6.07 1.64 12.09
C ASP A 52 -5.93 2.69 13.20
N PRO A 53 -5.14 2.50 14.27
CA PRO A 53 -4.95 3.57 15.26
C PRO A 53 -4.21 4.80 14.72
N LEU A 54 -3.44 4.65 13.63
CA LEU A 54 -2.72 5.75 12.99
C LEU A 54 -3.59 6.49 11.95
N ARG A 55 -4.76 5.95 11.63
CA ARG A 55 -5.66 6.51 10.64
C ARG A 55 -6.57 7.56 11.27
N SER A 56 -6.48 8.80 10.80
CA SER A 56 -7.46 9.85 11.12
C SER A 56 -8.81 9.64 10.41
N ARG A 57 -8.86 8.75 9.40
CA ARG A 57 -10.07 8.41 8.65
C ARG A 57 -10.14 6.90 8.43
N PRO A 58 -11.33 6.27 8.49
CA PRO A 58 -11.47 4.84 8.27
C PRO A 58 -10.92 4.44 6.89
N ARG A 59 -10.34 3.23 6.81
CA ARG A 59 -9.82 2.65 5.57
C ARG A 59 -10.87 2.76 4.48
N GLN A 60 -10.51 3.34 3.34
CA GLN A 60 -11.38 3.33 2.18
C GLN A 60 -11.09 2.07 1.35
N PRO A 61 -11.96 1.05 1.39
CA PRO A 61 -11.78 -0.13 0.55
C PRO A 61 -11.72 0.30 -0.91
N PHE A 62 -10.87 -0.37 -1.69
CA PHE A 62 -10.87 -0.19 -3.12
C PHE A 62 -12.22 -0.67 -3.67
N ARG A 63 -12.97 0.23 -4.31
CA ARG A 63 -14.16 -0.09 -5.08
C ARG A 63 -13.72 -0.15 -6.54
N GLU A 64 -13.95 -1.29 -7.19
CA GLU A 64 -13.62 -1.54 -8.59
C GLU A 64 -14.49 -0.73 -9.55
#